data_AF-A0A3M1FBF0-F1
#
_entry.id   AF-A0A3M1FBF0-F1
#
_cell.length_a   1.000
_cell.length_b   1.000
_cell.length_c   1.000
_cell.angle_alpha   90.00
_cell.angle_beta   90.00
_cell.angle_gamma   90.00
#
_symmetry.space_group_name_H-M   'P 1'
#
loop_
_entity.id
_entity.type
_entity.pdbx_description
1 polymer ?
#
loop_
_entity_poly.entity_id
_entity_poly.type
_entity_poly.pdbx_seq_one_letter_code
_entity_poly.pdbx_strand_id
1 'polypeptide(L)'
;MSPTVHRERGYVFYFVSFDVASGEPPHVHVGKGRPQPGRDAKVWLSPVRVASYGRFNRSDMQRLLLIVEQRQSTLLEAWNEYQKRVD
;
A
#
# COMPACT_ATOMS: atom_id res chain seq x y z
N MET A 1 -9.47 -11.32 0.05
CA MET A 1 -10.09 -10.05 0.52
C MET A 1 -8.98 -9.05 0.76
N SER A 2 -9.13 -7.81 0.31
CA SER A 2 -8.10 -6.77 0.54
C SER A 2 -8.42 -5.96 1.80
N PRO A 3 -7.76 -6.21 2.94
CA PRO A 3 -8.00 -5.42 4.14
C PRO A 3 -7.52 -3.99 3.91
N THR A 4 -8.36 -3.02 4.21
CA THR A 4 -7.88 -1.65 4.35
C THR A 4 -7.08 -1.55 5.64
N VAL A 5 -5.83 -1.10 5.53
CA VAL A 5 -4.91 -0.94 6.66
C VAL A 5 -4.75 0.50 7.11
N HIS A 6 -5.03 1.48 6.24
CA HIS A 6 -5.03 2.89 6.61
C HIS A 6 -5.96 3.70 5.71
N ARG A 7 -6.47 4.82 6.24
CA ARG A 7 -7.20 5.84 5.48
C ARG A 7 -6.75 7.22 5.90
N GLU A 8 -6.37 8.04 4.92
CA GLU A 8 -5.93 9.40 5.18
C GLU A 8 -6.11 10.28 3.95
N ARG A 9 -6.64 11.50 4.12
CA ARG A 9 -6.78 12.51 3.05
C ARG A 9 -7.48 11.98 1.78
N GLY A 10 -8.43 11.05 1.95
CA GLY A 10 -9.16 10.41 0.84
C GLY A 10 -8.40 9.27 0.14
N TYR A 11 -7.17 8.96 0.58
CA TYR A 11 -6.43 7.78 0.18
C TYR A 11 -6.81 6.57 1.03
N VAL A 12 -6.85 5.41 0.40
CA VAL A 12 -7.16 4.13 1.03
C VAL A 12 -6.00 3.19 0.78
N PHE A 13 -5.33 2.79 1.86
CA PHE A 13 -4.17 1.90 1.81
C PHE A 13 -4.63 0.48 2.15
N TYR A 14 -4.23 -0.50 1.35
CA TYR A 14 -4.66 -1.88 1.55
C TYR A 14 -3.62 -2.88 1.03
N PHE A 15 -3.74 -4.11 1.50
CA PHE A 15 -2.96 -5.24 0.99
C PHE A 15 -3.76 -6.05 -0.02
N VAL A 16 -3.06 -6.62 -0.98
CA VAL A 16 -3.63 -7.58 -1.93
C VAL A 16 -3.21 -8.97 -1.48
N SER A 17 -4.18 -9.84 -1.16
CA SER A 17 -3.90 -11.18 -0.62
C SER A 17 -3.00 -12.00 -1.53
N PHE A 18 -3.19 -11.89 -2.85
CA PHE A 18 -2.41 -12.62 -3.83
C PHE A 18 -0.92 -12.22 -3.80
N ASP A 19 -0.62 -10.91 -3.77
CA ASP A 19 0.76 -10.42 -3.68
C ASP A 19 1.45 -10.91 -2.40
N VAL A 20 0.72 -10.89 -1.27
CA VAL A 20 1.26 -11.35 0.03
C VAL A 20 1.50 -12.86 0.01
N ALA A 21 0.54 -13.66 -0.45
CA ALA A 21 0.64 -15.12 -0.53
C ALA A 21 1.69 -15.60 -1.56
N SER A 22 2.00 -14.76 -2.56
CA SER A 22 3.05 -15.03 -3.55
C SER A 22 4.46 -14.71 -3.01
N GLY A 23 4.57 -14.25 -1.75
CA GLY A 23 5.85 -13.93 -1.14
C GLY A 23 6.47 -12.63 -1.63
N GLU A 24 5.66 -11.69 -2.15
CA GLU A 24 6.21 -10.40 -2.54
C GLU A 24 6.78 -9.61 -1.35
N PRO A 25 7.75 -8.72 -1.58
CA PRO A 25 8.25 -7.82 -0.53
C PRO A 25 7.14 -6.92 0.04
N PRO A 26 7.28 -6.40 1.28
CA PRO A 26 6.27 -5.56 1.90
C PRO A 26 5.92 -4.31 1.09
N HIS A 27 4.63 -4.12 0.79
CA HIS A 27 4.10 -2.95 0.09
C HIS A 27 2.65 -2.66 0.43
N VAL A 28 2.20 -1.46 0.07
CA VAL A 28 0.78 -1.08 0.10
C VAL A 28 0.30 -0.74 -1.30
N HIS A 29 -0.92 -1.15 -1.61
CA HIS A 29 -1.68 -0.56 -2.70
C HIS A 29 -2.45 0.65 -2.16
N VAL A 30 -2.56 1.69 -2.97
CA VAL A 30 -3.16 2.96 -2.58
C VAL A 30 -4.19 3.40 -3.61
N GLY A 31 -5.45 3.41 -3.20
CA GLY A 31 -6.56 3.97 -3.97
C GLY A 31 -6.94 5.38 -3.52
N LYS A 32 -7.80 6.05 -4.30
CA LYS A 32 -8.44 7.32 -3.92
C LYS A 32 -9.95 7.17 -3.99
N GLY A 33 -10.63 7.27 -2.86
CA GLY A 33 -12.03 6.84 -2.74
C GLY A 33 -12.14 5.31 -2.75
N ARG A 34 -12.93 4.74 -3.67
CA ARG A 34 -13.05 3.28 -3.82
C ARG A 34 -11.83 2.71 -4.57
N PRO A 35 -11.19 1.64 -4.08
CA PRO A 35 -10.15 0.92 -4.82
C PRO A 35 -10.63 0.53 -6.23
N GLN A 36 -9.76 0.67 -7.23
CA GLN A 36 -10.08 0.37 -8.62
C GLN A 36 -8.94 -0.48 -9.21
N PRO A 37 -9.16 -1.79 -9.43
CA PRO A 37 -8.15 -2.67 -9.98
C PRO A 37 -7.46 -2.08 -11.22
N GLY A 38 -6.12 -2.11 -11.23
CA GLY A 38 -5.30 -1.57 -12.30
C GLY A 38 -5.13 -0.05 -12.30
N ARG A 39 -5.71 0.68 -11.34
CA ARG A 39 -5.59 2.15 -11.22
C ARG A 39 -4.96 2.63 -9.92
N ASP A 40 -4.76 1.73 -8.97
CA ASP A 40 -4.20 2.03 -7.67
C ASP A 40 -2.67 2.16 -7.75
N ALA A 41 -2.09 3.03 -6.92
CA ALA A 41 -0.64 3.14 -6.80
C ALA A 41 -0.10 1.97 -5.95
N LYS A 42 1.17 1.63 -6.13
CA LYS A 42 1.87 0.64 -5.30
C LYS A 42 3.15 1.26 -4.75
N VAL A 43 3.36 1.12 -3.44
CA VAL A 43 4.51 1.69 -2.72
C VAL A 43 5.16 0.59 -1.88
N TRP A 44 6.44 0.31 -2.13
CA TRP A 44 7.23 -0.57 -1.29
C TRP A 44 7.42 0.06 0.09
N LEU A 45 7.46 -0.76 1.15
CA LEU A 45 7.66 -0.30 2.53
C LEU A 45 9.11 -0.43 3.01
N SER A 46 9.98 -1.15 2.28
CA SER A 46 11.39 -1.31 2.66
C SER A 46 12.33 -1.39 1.44
N PRO A 47 13.10 -0.32 1.17
CA PRO A 47 12.85 1.06 1.57
C PRO A 47 11.50 1.58 1.06
N VAL A 48 11.07 2.76 1.54
CA VAL A 48 9.89 3.44 1.00
C VAL A 48 10.19 3.97 -0.40
N ARG A 49 9.55 3.41 -1.42
CA ARG A 49 9.75 3.80 -2.83
C ARG A 49 8.55 3.43 -3.68
N VAL A 50 8.36 4.18 -4.77
CA VAL A 50 7.29 3.92 -5.73
C VAL A 50 7.56 2.61 -6.46
N ALA A 51 6.57 1.72 -6.49
CA ALA A 51 6.55 0.51 -7.32
C ALA A 51 5.69 0.71 -8.57
N SER A 52 4.58 1.43 -8.44
CA SER A 52 3.70 1.80 -9.54
C SER A 52 2.96 3.09 -9.21
N TYR A 53 2.81 3.96 -10.22
CA TYR A 53 2.04 5.21 -10.10
C TYR A 53 0.52 4.98 -10.17
N GLY A 54 0.05 3.89 -10.79
CA GLY A 54 -1.36 3.74 -11.13
C GLY A 54 -1.87 4.98 -11.90
N ARG A 55 -2.98 5.59 -11.44
CA ARG A 55 -3.52 6.84 -11.99
C ARG A 55 -2.98 8.12 -11.33
N PHE A 56 -2.08 8.01 -10.36
CA PHE A 56 -1.63 9.15 -9.55
C PHE A 56 -0.53 9.92 -10.28
N ASN A 57 -0.62 11.25 -10.24
CA ASN A 57 0.44 12.10 -10.79
C ASN A 57 1.62 12.20 -9.80
N ARG A 58 2.71 12.83 -10.24
CA ARG A 58 3.92 13.02 -9.42
C ARG A 58 3.65 13.73 -8.09
N SER A 59 2.79 14.75 -8.08
CA SER A 59 2.47 15.49 -6.85
C SER A 59 1.67 14.64 -5.86
N ASP A 60 0.76 13.80 -6.35
CA ASP A 60 0.04 12.84 -5.51
C ASP A 60 0.99 11.80 -4.94
N MET A 61 1.90 11.25 -5.76
CA MET A 61 2.88 10.28 -5.30
C MET A 61 3.83 10.85 -4.24
N GLN A 62 4.26 12.11 -4.36
CA GLN A 62 5.05 12.76 -3.30
C GLN A 62 4.30 12.80 -1.97
N ARG A 63 3.00 13.10 -1.99
CA ARG A 63 2.16 13.07 -0.78
C ARG A 63 2.01 11.65 -0.23
N LEU A 64 1.83 10.67 -1.11
CA LEU A 64 1.71 9.26 -0.70
C LEU A 64 2.99 8.75 -0.06
N LEU A 65 4.16 9.06 -0.64
CA LEU A 65 5.45 8.68 -0.06
C LEU A 65 5.63 9.27 1.34
N LEU A 66 5.31 10.55 1.54
CA LEU A 66 5.39 11.18 2.86
C LEU A 66 4.47 10.50 3.89
N ILE A 67 3.24 10.14 3.50
CA ILE A 67 2.31 9.42 4.39
C ILE A 67 2.87 8.03 4.71
N VAL A 68 3.38 7.31 3.71
CA VAL A 68 3.94 5.96 3.89
C VAL A 68 5.20 5.99 4.74
N GLU A 69 6.09 6.97 4.57
CA GLU A 69 7.28 7.18 5.41
C GLU A 69 6.88 7.41 6.87
N GLN A 70 5.92 8.30 7.13
CA GLN A 70 5.43 8.58 8.48
C GLN A 70 4.76 7.38 9.16
N ARG A 71 4.27 6.41 8.37
CA ARG A 71 3.55 5.22 8.84
C ARG A 71 4.32 3.93 8.61
N GLN A 72 5.59 4.01 8.20
CA GLN A 72 6.33 2.87 7.68
C GLN A 72 6.36 1.70 8.68
N SER A 73 6.65 1.99 9.95
CA SER A 73 6.69 0.96 11.01
C SER A 73 5.34 0.26 11.17
N THR A 74 4.26 1.03 11.35
CA THR A 74 2.90 0.49 11.52
C THR A 74 2.43 -0.30 10.28
N LEU A 75 2.77 0.15 9.07
CA LEU A 75 2.43 -0.56 7.84
C LEU A 75 3.25 -1.86 7.69
N LEU A 76 4.52 -1.88 8.11
CA LEU A 76 5.34 -3.10 8.13
C LEU A 76 4.83 -4.10 9.18
N GLU A 77 4.45 -3.64 10.37
CA GLU A 77 3.83 -4.47 11.39
C GLU A 77 2.54 -5.12 10.86
N ALA A 78 1.64 -4.31 10.27
CA ALA A 78 0.41 -4.80 9.67
C ALA A 78 0.68 -5.79 8.52
N TRP A 79 1.70 -5.56 7.69
CA TRP A 79 2.10 -6.50 6.64
C TRP A 79 2.51 -7.85 7.23
N ASN A 80 3.40 -7.83 8.23
CA ASN A 80 3.90 -9.04 8.87
C ASN A 80 2.77 -9.83 9.57
N GLU A 81 1.83 -9.14 10.21
CA GLU A 81 0.64 -9.77 10.79
C GLU A 81 -0.27 -10.36 9.71
N TYR A 82 -0.45 -9.66 8.59
CA TYR A 82 -1.31 -10.13 7.52
C TYR A 82 -0.70 -11.33 6.79
N GLN A 83 0.61 -11.34 6.56
CA GLN A 83 1.34 -12.44 5.95
C GLN A 83 1.11 -13.76 6.71
N LYS A 84 1.15 -13.73 8.05
CA LYS A 84 0.86 -14.89 8.91
C LYS A 84 -0.58 -15.42 8.81
N ARG A 85 -1.52 -14.66 8.23
CA ARG A 85 -2.93 -15.04 8.08
C ARG A 85 -3.26 -15.60 6.71
N VAL A 86 -2.40 -15.37 5.72
CA VAL A 86 -2.62 -15.80 4.31
C VAL A 86 -1.64 -16.89 3.87
N ASP A 87 -0.65 -17.20 4.70
CA ASP A 87 0.08 -18.47 4.72
C ASP A 87 -0.84 -19.60 5.22
#